data_AF-A0A371DAI5-F1
#
_entry.id   AF-A0A371DAI5-F1
#
_cell.length_a   1.000
_cell.length_b   1.000
_cell.length_c   1.000
_cell.angle_alpha   90.00
_cell.angle_beta   90.00
_cell.angle_gamma   90.00
#
_symmetry.space_group_name_H-M   'P 1'
#
loop_
_entity.id
_entity.type
_entity.pdbx_description
1 polymer ?
#
loop_
_entity_poly.entity_id
_entity_poly.type
_entity_poly.pdbx_seq_one_letter_code
_entity_poly.pdbx_strand_id
1 'polypeptide(L)'
;MRRRLRNKILIASNLLDPITPLPAAEIVAVLLGQDAVLIRAKYVDVVVELHVSTPSACMNKIFSAYMTNGTLLANGTVCEVDATFECLAGVNIQTLS
;
A
#
# COMPACT_ATOMS: atom_id res chain seq x y z
N MET A 1 -11.76 17.11 -23.21
CA MET A 1 -10.43 16.47 -23.16
C MET A 1 -10.04 16.26 -21.71
N ARG A 2 -9.75 15.04 -21.27
CA ARG A 2 -9.22 14.77 -19.93
C ARG A 2 -7.70 15.03 -19.97
N ARG A 3 -7.24 16.07 -19.27
CA ARG A 3 -5.80 16.38 -19.17
C ARG A 3 -5.16 15.29 -18.31
N ARG A 4 -4.08 14.68 -18.82
CA ARG A 4 -3.29 13.73 -18.05
C ARG A 4 -2.44 14.46 -17.02
N LEU A 5 -2.24 13.85 -15.87
CA LEU A 5 -1.27 14.33 -14.89
C LEU A 5 0.16 14.23 -15.46
N ARG A 6 0.99 15.26 -15.21
CA ARG A 6 2.41 15.25 -15.60
C ARG A 6 3.18 14.15 -14.86
N ASN A 7 2.77 13.86 -13.63
CA ASN A 7 3.31 12.80 -12.80
C ASN A 7 2.19 11.83 -12.49
N LYS A 8 2.48 10.53 -12.58
CA LYS A 8 1.52 9.52 -12.17
C LYS A 8 1.44 9.46 -10.66
N ILE A 9 0.31 9.02 -10.12
CA ILE A 9 0.07 8.92 -8.68
C ILE A 9 0.13 7.45 -8.25
N LEU A 10 0.89 7.18 -7.19
CA LEU A 10 0.86 5.89 -6.50
C LEU A 10 -0.15 5.97 -5.35
N ILE A 11 -1.17 5.11 -5.36
CA ILE A 11 -2.13 4.97 -4.27
C ILE A 11 -1.79 3.69 -3.52
N ALA A 12 -1.51 3.79 -2.23
CA ALA A 12 -1.28 2.64 -1.35
C ALA A 12 -2.44 2.49 -0.37
N SER A 13 -2.99 1.29 -0.25
CA SER A 13 -4.09 0.99 0.67
C SER A 13 -3.92 -0.38 1.31
N ASN A 14 -4.20 -0.48 2.60
CA ASN A 14 -4.31 -1.77 3.27
C ASN A 14 -5.70 -2.40 3.03
N LEU A 15 -5.75 -3.72 2.94
CA LEU A 15 -6.99 -4.50 2.84
C LEU A 15 -7.87 -4.39 4.10
N LEU A 16 -7.26 -4.19 5.27
CA LEU A 16 -7.93 -4.22 6.57
C LEU A 16 -7.83 -2.89 7.34
N ASP A 17 -7.66 -1.76 6.65
CA ASP A 17 -7.65 -0.43 7.29
C ASP A 17 -9.06 0.01 7.72
N PRO A 18 -9.33 0.19 9.02
CA PRO A 18 -10.64 0.63 9.50
C PRO A 18 -10.87 2.15 9.36
N ILE A 19 -9.82 2.96 9.19
CA ILE A 19 -9.88 4.43 9.11
C ILE A 19 -9.90 4.91 7.65
N THR A 20 -9.07 4.32 6.78
CA THR A 20 -9.07 4.58 5.34
C THR A 20 -9.34 3.31 4.53
N PRO A 21 -10.61 2.86 4.45
CA PRO A 21 -10.94 1.56 3.87
C PRO A 21 -10.57 1.43 2.39
N LEU A 22 -10.19 0.22 1.97
CA LEU A 22 -9.86 -0.11 0.58
C LEU A 22 -10.88 0.44 -0.46
N PRO A 23 -12.22 0.35 -0.24
CA PRO A 23 -13.18 0.91 -1.19
C PRO A 23 -12.99 2.41 -1.45
N ALA A 24 -12.55 3.19 -0.45
CA ALA A 24 -12.26 4.61 -0.65
C ALA A 24 -11.04 4.80 -1.55
N ALA A 25 -9.99 4.00 -1.37
CA ALA A 25 -8.82 4.03 -2.25
C ALA A 25 -9.15 3.58 -3.68
N GLU A 26 -10.02 2.59 -3.85
CA GLU A 26 -10.51 2.15 -5.16
C GLU A 26 -11.30 3.26 -5.88
N ILE A 27 -12.14 4.00 -5.16
CA ILE A 27 -12.84 5.16 -5.71
C ILE A 27 -11.84 6.21 -6.20
N VAL A 28 -10.82 6.55 -5.41
CA VAL A 28 -9.77 7.48 -5.81
C VAL A 28 -9.03 6.98 -7.06
N ALA A 29 -8.72 5.69 -7.13
CA ALA A 29 -8.09 5.08 -8.31
C ALA A 29 -8.95 5.19 -9.57
N VAL A 30 -10.27 4.99 -9.46
CA VAL A 30 -11.22 5.18 -10.57
C VAL A 30 -11.28 6.64 -11.03
N LEU A 31 -11.30 7.58 -10.08
CA LEU A 31 -11.33 9.02 -10.38
C LEU A 31 -10.05 9.49 -11.08
N LEU A 32 -8.90 8.96 -10.71
CA LEU A 32 -7.61 9.26 -11.33
C LEU A 32 -7.36 8.45 -12.61
N GLY A 33 -8.04 7.32 -12.79
CA GLY A 33 -8.00 6.50 -13.99
C GLY A 33 -6.58 6.09 -14.36
N GLN A 34 -6.20 6.32 -15.62
CA GLN A 34 -4.88 5.94 -16.13
C GLN A 34 -3.72 6.75 -15.53
N ASP A 35 -3.99 7.77 -14.72
CA ASP A 35 -2.97 8.58 -14.07
C ASP A 35 -2.62 8.11 -12.66
N ALA A 36 -3.25 7.04 -12.17
CA ALA A 36 -2.88 6.42 -10.92
C ALA A 36 -2.76 4.90 -11.03
N VAL A 37 -2.01 4.31 -10.10
CA VAL A 37 -1.96 2.87 -9.86
C VAL A 37 -2.24 2.62 -8.39
N LEU A 38 -3.15 1.67 -8.13
CA LEU A 38 -3.48 1.21 -6.79
C LEU A 38 -2.62 -0.02 -6.46
N ILE A 39 -1.86 0.09 -5.38
CA ILE A 39 -1.21 -1.04 -4.72
C ILE A 39 -1.97 -1.37 -3.44
N ARG A 40 -2.18 -2.67 -3.24
CA ARG A 40 -2.86 -3.20 -2.07
C ARG A 40 -1.83 -3.82 -1.16
N ALA A 41 -1.92 -3.55 0.12
CA ALA A 41 -1.08 -4.18 1.13
C ALA A 41 -1.95 -5.02 2.04
N LYS A 42 -1.45 -6.17 2.47
CA LYS A 42 -2.13 -7.06 3.40
C LYS A 42 -1.39 -7.02 4.74
N TYR A 43 -1.84 -6.14 5.64
CA TYR A 43 -1.35 -6.08 7.02
C TYR A 43 -2.41 -6.67 7.96
N VAL A 44 -2.00 -7.52 8.90
CA VAL A 44 -2.90 -8.20 9.84
C VAL A 44 -3.09 -7.38 11.13
N ASP A 45 -2.20 -6.44 11.42
CA ASP A 45 -2.17 -5.76 12.72
C ASP A 45 -2.45 -4.27 12.63
N VAL A 46 -3.16 -3.79 13.66
CA VAL A 46 -3.76 -2.47 13.86
C VAL A 46 -2.70 -1.39 14.13
N VAL A 47 -1.65 -1.30 13.31
CA VAL A 47 -0.72 -0.18 13.36
C VAL A 47 -1.00 0.75 12.20
N VAL A 48 -1.89 1.69 12.51
CA VAL A 48 -2.22 2.90 11.75
C VAL A 48 -1.06 3.87 11.89
N GLU A 49 0.09 3.55 11.32
CA GLU A 49 1.09 4.57 11.02
C GLU A 49 1.57 4.34 9.59
N LEU A 50 1.60 5.44 8.84
CA LEU A 50 2.07 5.59 7.47
C LEU A 50 2.86 4.37 6.99
N HIS A 51 2.42 3.74 5.88
CA HIS A 51 2.96 2.55 5.16
C HIS A 51 4.51 2.34 5.11
N VAL A 52 5.29 3.27 5.64
CA VAL A 52 6.74 3.29 5.82
C VAL A 52 7.22 2.51 7.07
N SER A 53 6.39 2.30 8.10
CA SER A 53 6.85 1.69 9.38
C SER A 53 6.73 0.17 9.45
N THR A 54 5.94 -0.47 8.58
CA THR A 54 5.79 -1.93 8.53
C THR A 54 6.73 -2.53 7.46
N PRO A 55 7.64 -3.44 7.82
CA PRO A 55 8.63 -3.97 6.89
C PRO A 55 7.95 -4.85 5.82
N SER A 56 7.86 -4.31 4.60
CA SER A 56 7.51 -5.08 3.40
C SER A 56 8.49 -4.71 2.29
N ALA A 57 9.38 -5.64 1.95
CA ALA A 57 10.35 -5.50 0.86
C ALA A 57 9.63 -5.27 -0.48
N CYS A 58 8.45 -5.87 -0.65
CA CYS A 58 7.57 -5.62 -1.79
C CYS A 58 7.18 -4.14 -1.86
N MET A 59 6.58 -3.58 -0.80
CA MET A 59 6.17 -2.18 -0.76
C MET A 59 7.36 -1.22 -0.91
N ASN A 60 8.47 -1.50 -0.21
CA ASN A 60 9.69 -0.70 -0.27
C ASN A 60 10.27 -0.64 -1.68
N LYS A 61 10.26 -1.76 -2.41
CA LYS A 61 10.73 -1.82 -3.80
C LYS A 61 9.83 -0.99 -4.72
N ILE A 62 8.51 -1.04 -4.53
CA ILE A 62 7.56 -0.24 -5.32
C ILE A 62 7.76 1.25 -5.04
N PHE A 63 7.79 1.63 -3.76
CA PHE A 63 7.94 3.01 -3.35
C PHE A 63 9.27 3.59 -3.84
N SER A 64 10.37 2.85 -3.68
CA SER A 64 11.68 3.24 -4.18
C SER A 64 11.68 3.41 -5.70
N ALA A 65 11.14 2.46 -6.46
CA ALA A 65 11.08 2.54 -7.92
C ALA A 65 10.21 3.72 -8.41
N TYR A 66 9.11 4.00 -7.72
CA TYR A 66 8.26 5.16 -8.03
C TYR A 66 8.98 6.48 -7.72
N MET A 67 9.59 6.61 -6.54
CA MET A 67 10.24 7.86 -6.12
C MET A 67 11.53 8.15 -6.90
N THR A 68 12.27 7.12 -7.33
CA THR A 68 13.53 7.29 -8.07
C THR A 68 13.32 7.41 -9.58
N ASN A 69 12.46 6.55 -10.15
CA ASN A 69 12.35 6.37 -11.60
C ASN A 69 10.95 6.71 -12.14
N GLY A 70 10.00 7.09 -11.29
CA GLY A 70 8.59 7.30 -11.69
C GLY A 70 7.91 6.02 -12.18
N THR A 71 8.50 4.84 -11.92
CA THR A 71 8.00 3.57 -12.44
C THR A 71 6.82 3.10 -11.62
N LEU A 72 5.71 2.80 -12.30
CA LEU A 72 4.52 2.21 -11.70
C LEU A 72 4.40 0.75 -12.15
N LEU A 73 4.21 -0.15 -11.17
CA LEU A 73 3.97 -1.57 -11.43
C LEU A 73 2.54 -1.81 -11.94
N ALA A 74 2.23 -3.07 -12.25
CA ALA A 74 0.90 -3.50 -12.65
C ALA A 74 -0.15 -3.14 -11.60
N ASN A 75 -1.31 -2.67 -12.08
CA ASN A 75 -2.43 -2.31 -11.22
C ASN A 75 -2.94 -3.54 -10.47
N GLY A 76 -3.23 -3.38 -9.17
CA GLY A 76 -3.73 -4.47 -8.33
C GLY A 76 -2.64 -5.39 -7.76
N THR A 77 -1.38 -4.96 -7.77
CA THR A 77 -0.30 -5.66 -7.04
C THR A 77 -0.66 -5.72 -5.55
N VAL A 78 -0.60 -6.92 -4.98
CA VAL A 78 -0.78 -7.15 -3.54
C VAL A 78 0.58 -7.44 -2.92
N CYS A 79 0.97 -6.66 -1.92
CA CYS A 79 2.19 -6.87 -1.15
C CYS A 79 1.85 -7.42 0.24
N GLU A 80 2.57 -8.46 0.66
CA GLU A 80 2.52 -8.99 2.03
C GLU A 80 3.65 -8.38 2.87
N VAL A 81 3.53 -8.51 4.19
CA VAL A 81 4.57 -8.12 5.16
C VAL A 81 5.68 -9.16 5.13
N ASP A 82 6.93 -8.71 5.27
CA ASP A 82 8.02 -9.65 5.52
C ASP A 82 7.86 -10.17 6.95
N ALA A 83 7.68 -11.47 7.11
CA ALA A 83 7.44 -12.08 8.41
C ALA A 83 8.53 -11.64 9.40
N THR A 84 8.10 -11.18 10.58
CA THR A 84 8.83 -10.57 11.72
C THR A 84 8.71 -9.04 11.83
N PHE A 85 7.51 -8.59 12.23
CA PHE A 85 7.38 -7.30 12.91
C PHE A 85 6.58 -7.50 14.20
N GLU A 86 7.27 -7.44 15.35
CA GLU A 86 6.61 -7.27 16.64
C GLU A 86 6.27 -5.79 16.79
N CYS A 87 5.03 -5.40 16.47
CA CYS A 87 4.52 -4.06 16.78
C CYS A 87 4.57 -3.75 18.30
N LEU A 88 4.54 -4.81 19.12
CA LEU A 88 4.55 -4.76 20.58
C LEU A 88 5.49 -5.85 21.08
N ALA A 89 6.53 -5.46 21.83
CA ALA A 89 7.49 -6.39 22.40
C ALA A 89 6.76 -7.49 23.20
N GLY A 90 6.92 -8.75 22.78
CA GLY A 90 6.34 -9.92 23.46
C GLY A 90 4.97 -10.39 22.96
N VAL A 91 4.42 -9.83 21.87
CA VAL A 91 3.20 -10.35 21.24
C VAL A 91 3.55 -11.17 20.00
N ASN A 92 3.43 -12.50 20.11
CA ASN A 92 3.61 -13.42 18.99
C ASN A 92 2.32 -13.52 18.15
N ILE A 93 2.34 -12.93 16.97
CA ILE A 93 1.23 -12.91 16.01
C ILE A 93 0.86 -14.30 15.45
N GLN A 94 1.68 -15.34 15.64
CA GLN A 94 1.32 -16.71 15.27
C GLN A 94 0.35 -17.40 16.25
N THR A 95 0.04 -16.75 17.38
CA THR A 95 -0.84 -17.33 18.42
C THR A 95 -2.27 -16.80 18.39
N LEU A 96 -2.59 -15.90 17.46
CA LEU A 96 -3.96 -15.42 17.22
C LEU A 96 -4.59 -16.23 16.07
N SER A 97 -4.92 -17.49 16.35
CA SER A 97 -5.72 -18.37 15.48
C SER A 97 -7.14 -18.51 16.00
#